data_AF-A0AAE4FN88-F1
#
_entry.id   AF-A0AAE4FN88-F1
#
_cell.length_a   1.000
_cell.length_b   1.000
_cell.length_c   1.000
_cell.angle_alpha   90.00
_cell.angle_beta   90.00
_cell.angle_gamma   90.00
#
_symmetry.space_group_name_H-M   'P 1'
#
loop_
_entity.id
_entity.type
_entity.pdbx_description
1 polymer ?
#
loop_
_entity_poly.entity_id
_entity_poly.type
_entity_poly.pdbx_seq_one_letter_code
_entity_poly.pdbx_strand_id
1 'polypeptide(L)'
;MLKSKSWILWGIGAICLIAVGIMRLIDKKYLNGGIFIALGVLYIVFSIINYKFTIKANETILSDEELEKINNELRELIKENKTTEAIKKYRTATGEDLIKAKEYVDSLMKEETK
;
A
#
# COMPACT_ATOMS: atom_id res chain seq x y z
N MET A 1 -8.80 -11.14 17.39
CA MET A 1 -8.28 -11.52 16.05
C MET A 1 -7.03 -10.71 15.76
N LEU A 2 -5.85 -11.25 16.10
CA LEU A 2 -4.59 -10.65 15.66
C LEU A 2 -4.49 -10.84 14.15
N LYS A 3 -4.72 -9.75 13.39
CA LYS A 3 -4.47 -9.66 11.96
C LYS A 3 -2.95 -9.70 11.76
N SER A 4 -2.34 -10.87 11.98
CA SER A 4 -0.91 -11.06 11.75
C SER A 4 -0.65 -10.69 10.30
N LYS A 5 0.13 -9.62 10.09
CA LYS A 5 0.61 -9.23 8.76
C LYS A 5 1.31 -10.46 8.19
N SER A 6 0.63 -11.17 7.28
CA SER A 6 1.09 -12.39 6.61
C SER A 6 2.51 -12.25 6.01
N TRP A 7 2.92 -11.01 5.78
CA TRP A 7 4.27 -10.58 5.42
C TRP A 7 5.40 -11.00 6.37
N ILE A 8 5.14 -11.11 7.69
CA ILE A 8 6.16 -11.52 8.67
C ILE A 8 6.51 -13.01 8.50
N LEU A 9 5.54 -13.83 8.11
CA LEU A 9 5.74 -15.27 7.90
C LEU A 9 6.61 -15.55 6.65
N TRP A 10 6.48 -14.71 5.62
CA TRP A 10 7.29 -14.75 4.41
C TRP A 10 8.77 -14.40 4.70
N GLY A 11 9.03 -13.44 5.61
CA GLY A 11 10.39 -13.07 6.00
C GLY A 11 11.17 -14.20 6.69
N ILE A 12 10.49 -15.01 7.50
CA ILE A 12 11.11 -16.14 8.21
C ILE A 12 11.54 -17.24 7.23
N GLY A 13 10.73 -17.51 6.21
CA GLY A 13 11.06 -18.49 5.16
C GLY A 13 12.32 -18.12 4.37
N ALA A 14 12.49 -16.84 4.03
CA ALA A 14 13.67 -16.36 3.31
C ALA A 14 14.96 -16.51 4.14
N ILE A 15 14.90 -16.22 5.44
CA ILE A 15 16.03 -16.40 6.37
C ILE A 15 16.46 -17.86 6.48
N CYS A 16 15.50 -18.80 6.53
CA CYS A 16 15.80 -20.23 6.57
C CYS A 16 16.48 -20.73 5.28
N LEU A 17 16.06 -20.25 4.11
CA LEU A 17 16.68 -20.62 2.83
C LEU A 17 18.12 -20.11 2.70
N ILE A 18 18.40 -18.92 3.22
CA ILE A 18 19.75 -18.36 3.26
C ILE A 18 20.65 -19.17 4.20
N ALA A 19 20.16 -19.55 5.39
CA ALA A 19 20.90 -20.37 6.34
C ALA A 19 21.25 -21.77 5.78
N VAL A 20 20.32 -22.43 5.10
CA VAL A 20 20.55 -23.72 4.43
C VAL A 20 21.55 -23.57 3.28
N GLY A 21 21.48 -22.48 2.51
CA GLY A 21 22.46 -22.16 1.46
C GLY A 21 23.88 -22.03 2.00
N ILE A 22 24.05 -21.36 3.15
CA ILE A 22 25.34 -21.18 3.82
C ILE A 22 25.91 -22.52 4.32
N MET A 23 25.10 -23.36 4.97
CA MET A 23 25.55 -24.71 5.38
C MET A 23 26.02 -25.55 4.19
N ARG A 24 25.33 -25.46 3.05
CA ARG A 24 25.62 -26.25 1.86
C ARG A 24 26.89 -25.79 1.10
N LEU A 25 27.32 -24.55 1.32
CA LEU A 25 28.59 -24.01 0.83
C LEU A 25 29.80 -24.57 1.59
N ILE A 26 29.64 -24.87 2.89
CA ILE A 26 30.69 -25.47 3.74
C ILE A 26 30.98 -26.91 3.29
N ASP A 27 29.97 -27.64 2.82
CA ASP A 27 30.09 -29.01 2.30
C ASP A 27 30.71 -29.12 0.89
N LYS A 28 31.32 -28.05 0.36
CA LYS A 28 31.84 -27.95 -1.03
C LYS A 28 30.81 -28.23 -2.14
N LYS A 29 29.50 -28.20 -1.85
CA LYS A 29 28.40 -28.37 -2.82
C LYS A 29 27.89 -27.01 -3.31
N TYR A 30 28.80 -26.27 -3.94
CA TYR A 30 28.62 -24.86 -4.34
C TYR A 30 27.45 -24.59 -5.27
N LEU A 31 27.17 -25.49 -6.23
CA LEU A 31 26.09 -25.31 -7.21
C LEU A 31 24.70 -25.25 -6.55
N ASN A 32 24.47 -26.11 -5.55
CA ASN A 32 23.17 -26.16 -4.89
C ASN A 32 23.01 -25.00 -3.89
N GLY A 33 24.08 -24.63 -3.17
CA GLY A 33 24.06 -23.49 -2.25
C GLY A 33 23.80 -22.15 -2.94
N GLY A 34 24.44 -21.92 -4.10
CA GLY A 34 24.24 -20.71 -4.89
C GLY A 34 22.79 -20.52 -5.38
N ILE A 35 22.12 -21.61 -5.74
CA ILE A 35 20.72 -21.60 -6.17
C ILE A 35 19.76 -21.17 -5.05
N PHE A 36 20.00 -21.61 -3.80
CA PHE A 36 19.17 -21.20 -2.66
C PHE A 36 19.36 -19.72 -2.30
N ILE A 37 20.58 -19.20 -2.44
CA ILE A 37 20.87 -17.77 -2.22
C ILE A 37 20.18 -16.93 -3.32
N ALA A 38 20.29 -17.33 -4.59
CA ALA A 38 19.63 -16.64 -5.68
C ALA A 38 18.10 -16.61 -5.54
N LEU A 39 17.49 -17.73 -5.13
CA LEU A 39 16.05 -17.81 -4.85
C LEU A 39 15.65 -16.90 -3.67
N GLY A 40 16.45 -16.86 -2.60
CA GLY A 40 16.21 -15.96 -1.47
C GLY A 40 16.25 -14.49 -1.86
N VAL A 41 17.23 -14.09 -2.67
CA VAL A 41 17.33 -12.71 -3.19
C VAL A 41 16.16 -12.39 -4.13
N LEU A 42 15.82 -13.30 -5.04
CA LEU A 42 14.67 -13.13 -5.95
C LEU A 42 13.36 -12.93 -5.18
N TYR A 43 13.18 -13.66 -4.09
CA TYR A 43 12.01 -13.56 -3.24
C TYR A 43 11.90 -12.21 -2.53
N ILE A 44 13.03 -11.67 -2.03
CA ILE A 44 13.07 -10.33 -1.42
C ILE A 44 12.69 -9.26 -2.46
N VAL A 45 13.23 -9.36 -3.67
CA VAL A 45 12.89 -8.45 -4.78
C VAL A 45 11.40 -8.54 -5.13
N PHE A 46 10.86 -9.76 -5.26
CA PHE A 46 9.45 -9.99 -5.54
C PHE A 46 8.54 -9.41 -4.44
N SER A 47 8.94 -9.54 -3.18
CA SER A 47 8.25 -8.96 -2.02
C SER A 47 8.18 -7.43 -2.10
N ILE A 48 9.29 -6.78 -2.44
CA ILE A 48 9.36 -5.31 -2.60
C ILE A 48 8.45 -4.85 -3.74
N ILE A 49 8.44 -5.56 -4.88
CA ILE A 49 7.60 -5.25 -6.04
C ILE A 49 6.11 -5.35 -5.66
N ASN A 50 5.71 -6.44 -5.01
CA ASN A 50 4.31 -6.64 -4.60
C ASN A 50 3.85 -5.59 -3.60
N TYR A 51 4.69 -5.21 -2.63
CA TYR A 51 4.36 -4.14 -1.69
C TYR A 51 4.13 -2.80 -2.39
N LYS A 52 5.02 -2.42 -3.31
CA LYS A 52 4.86 -1.19 -4.10
C LYS A 52 3.63 -1.24 -5.01
N PHE A 53 3.34 -2.39 -5.61
CA PHE A 53 2.16 -2.59 -6.45
C PHE A 53 0.86 -2.44 -5.65
N THR A 54 0.80 -3.01 -4.43
CA THR A 54 -0.38 -2.85 -3.56
C THR A 54 -0.62 -1.39 -3.13
N ILE A 55 0.43 -0.58 -3.00
CA ILE A 55 0.30 0.85 -2.73
C ILE A 55 -0.20 1.58 -3.97
N LYS A 56 0.39 1.31 -5.14
CA LYS A 56 0.04 1.98 -6.40
C LYS A 56 -1.39 1.64 -6.86
N ALA A 57 -1.84 0.40 -6.65
CA ALA A 57 -3.21 -0.01 -6.94
C ALA A 57 -4.23 0.71 -6.05
N ASN A 58 -3.83 1.15 -4.84
CA ASN A 58 -4.68 1.94 -3.95
C ASN A 58 -4.76 3.42 -4.37
N GLU A 59 -3.81 3.92 -5.18
CA GLU A 59 -3.81 5.28 -5.72
C GLU A 59 -4.58 5.43 -7.05
N THR A 60 -4.99 4.34 -7.70
CA THR A 60 -5.43 4.37 -9.12
C THR A 60 -6.85 3.82 -9.37
N ILE A 61 -7.76 3.90 -8.41
CA ILE A 61 -9.12 3.32 -8.59
C ILE A 61 -10.15 4.34 -9.14
N LEU A 62 -9.93 5.64 -9.06
CA LEU A 62 -10.90 6.62 -9.56
C LEU A 62 -10.47 7.15 -10.93
N SER A 63 -11.33 6.97 -11.94
CA SER A 63 -11.17 7.67 -13.21
C SER A 63 -11.23 9.19 -12.98
N ASP A 64 -10.58 9.99 -13.82
CA ASP A 64 -10.59 11.46 -13.71
C ASP A 64 -12.03 12.02 -13.66
N GLU A 65 -12.97 11.40 -14.37
CA GLU A 65 -14.40 11.76 -14.37
C GLU A 65 -15.08 11.45 -13.03
N GLU A 66 -14.74 10.32 -12.40
CA GLU A 66 -15.30 9.95 -11.10
C GLU A 66 -14.76 10.86 -9.99
N LEU A 67 -13.48 11.24 -10.08
CA LEU A 67 -12.85 12.19 -9.17
C LEU A 67 -13.50 13.58 -9.26
N GLU A 68 -13.76 14.07 -10.47
CA GLU A 68 -14.45 15.34 -10.69
C GLU A 68 -15.86 15.34 -10.11
N LYS A 69 -16.61 14.24 -10.33
CA LYS A 69 -17.95 14.09 -9.76
C LYS A 69 -17.92 14.10 -8.23
N ILE A 70 -17.02 13.34 -7.62
CA ILE A 70 -16.85 13.32 -6.15
C ILE A 70 -16.49 14.72 -5.66
N ASN A 71 -15.60 15.44 -6.34
CA ASN A 71 -15.20 16.79 -5.96
C ASN A 71 -16.35 17.79 -5.98
N ASN A 72 -17.21 17.73 -7.00
CA ASN A 72 -18.40 18.57 -7.07
C ASN A 72 -19.33 18.29 -5.88
N GLU A 73 -19.58 17.01 -5.58
CA GLU A 73 -20.40 16.60 -4.44
C GLU A 73 -19.77 17.00 -3.08
N LEU A 74 -18.44 16.96 -2.95
CA LEU A 74 -17.75 17.42 -1.75
C LEU A 74 -17.88 18.93 -1.57
N ARG A 75 -17.75 19.70 -2.65
CA ARG A 75 -17.90 21.17 -2.63
C ARG A 75 -19.33 21.58 -2.24
N GLU A 76 -20.35 20.85 -2.70
CA GLU A 76 -21.73 21.04 -2.26
C GLU A 76 -21.87 20.80 -0.75
N LEU A 77 -21.34 19.69 -0.24
CA LEU A 77 -21.37 19.38 1.20
C LEU A 77 -20.60 20.40 2.05
N ILE A 78 -19.48 20.93 1.55
CA ILE A 78 -18.73 22.00 2.22
C ILE A 78 -19.56 23.29 2.29
N LYS A 79 -20.24 23.68 1.19
CA LYS A 79 -21.15 24.84 1.16
C LYS A 79 -22.31 24.70 2.13
N GLU A 80 -22.79 23.48 2.33
CA GLU A 80 -23.84 23.16 3.32
C GLU A 80 -23.32 23.08 4.77
N ASN A 81 -22.04 23.39 5.04
CA ASN A 81 -21.36 23.21 6.33
C ASN A 81 -21.34 21.75 6.84
N LYS A 82 -21.51 20.77 5.93
CA LYS A 82 -21.49 19.32 6.23
C LYS A 82 -20.11 18.71 5.99
N THR A 83 -19.07 19.33 6.55
CA THR A 83 -17.67 18.89 6.38
C THR A 83 -17.42 17.46 6.85
N THR A 84 -18.13 17.00 7.90
CA THR A 84 -18.00 15.61 8.38
C THR A 84 -18.56 14.60 7.37
N GLU A 85 -19.65 14.93 6.68
CA GLU A 85 -20.20 14.09 5.62
C GLU A 85 -19.29 14.07 4.38
N ALA A 86 -18.69 15.21 4.04
CA ALA A 86 -17.71 15.32 2.96
C ALA A 86 -16.51 14.40 3.21
N ILE A 87 -15.92 14.44 4.42
CA ILE A 87 -14.79 13.57 4.79
C ILE A 87 -15.19 12.10 4.69
N LYS A 88 -16.37 11.72 5.20
CA LYS A 88 -16.87 10.34 5.15
C LYS A 88 -17.06 9.86 3.71
N LYS A 89 -17.56 10.73 2.83
CA LYS A 89 -17.81 10.43 1.41
C LYS A 89 -16.51 10.23 0.65
N TYR A 90 -15.55 11.14 0.78
CA TYR A 90 -14.22 11.00 0.18
C TYR A 90 -13.54 9.71 0.63
N ARG A 91 -13.63 9.38 1.93
CA ARG A 91 -13.07 8.14 2.50
C ARG A 91 -13.71 6.88 1.91
N THR A 92 -15.02 6.91 1.67
CA THR A 92 -15.75 5.76 1.10
C THR A 92 -15.43 5.56 -0.38
N ALA A 93 -15.23 6.66 -1.11
CA ALA A 93 -14.94 6.60 -2.54
C ALA A 93 -13.47 6.26 -2.85
N THR A 94 -12.52 6.77 -2.06
CA THR A 94 -11.08 6.60 -2.29
C THR A 94 -10.47 5.44 -1.49
N GLY A 95 -11.12 5.00 -0.42
CA GLY A 95 -10.54 4.05 0.53
C GLY A 95 -9.36 4.62 1.35
N GLU A 96 -9.13 5.94 1.29
CA GLU A 96 -8.02 6.60 1.99
C GLU A 96 -8.23 6.65 3.51
N ASP A 97 -7.14 6.91 4.24
CA ASP A 97 -7.20 7.08 5.69
C ASP A 97 -7.95 8.36 6.09
N LEU A 98 -8.48 8.39 7.32
CA LEU A 98 -9.21 9.55 7.85
C LEU A 98 -8.39 10.84 7.83
N ILE A 99 -7.08 10.75 8.10
CA ILE A 99 -6.19 11.92 8.10
C ILE A 99 -6.11 12.52 6.70
N LYS A 100 -5.81 11.69 5.69
CA LYS A 100 -5.75 12.12 4.28
C LYS A 100 -7.08 12.67 3.77
N ALA A 101 -8.18 12.03 4.15
CA ALA A 101 -9.52 12.49 3.78
C ALA A 101 -9.84 13.87 4.34
N LYS A 102 -9.41 14.13 5.58
CA LYS A 102 -9.54 15.45 6.20
C LYS A 102 -8.67 16.50 5.49
N GLU A 103 -7.39 16.20 5.27
CA GLU A 103 -6.46 17.12 4.60
C GLU A 103 -6.96 17.52 3.20
N TYR A 104 -7.57 16.60 2.47
CA TYR A 104 -8.16 16.86 1.16
C TYR A 104 -9.35 17.80 1.23
N VAL A 105 -10.32 17.52 2.12
CA VAL A 105 -11.51 18.36 2.30
C VAL A 105 -11.14 19.75 2.81
N ASP A 106 -10.18 19.85 3.73
CA ASP A 106 -9.66 21.13 4.24
C ASP A 106 -8.99 21.95 3.13
N SER A 107 -8.29 21.28 2.20
CA SER A 107 -7.69 21.93 1.02
C SER A 107 -8.76 22.48 0.07
N LEU A 108 -9.82 21.72 -0.21
CA LEU A 108 -10.96 22.17 -1.01
C LEU A 108 -11.68 23.36 -0.38
N MET A 109 -11.86 23.33 0.95
CA MET A 109 -12.48 24.43 1.68
C MET A 109 -11.65 25.72 1.57
N LYS A 110 -10.32 25.60 1.61
CA LYS A 110 -9.41 26.74 1.47
C LYS A 110 -9.43 27.33 0.06
N GLU A 111 -9.59 26.51 -0.97
CA GLU A 111 -9.76 26.95 -2.36
C GLU A 111 -11.06 27.73 -2.58
N GLU A 112 -12.19 27.27 -2.00
CA GLU A 112 -13.50 27.93 -2.15
C GLU A 112 -13.59 29.26 -1.38
N THR A 113 -12.74 29.47 -0.36
CA THR A 113 -12.67 30.73 0.41
C THR A 113 -11.77 31.80 -0.19
N LYS A 114 -11.15 31.56 -1.35
CA LYS A 114 -10.23 32.49 -2.02
C LYS A 114 -10.91 33.20 -3.18
#